data_AF-A0A1A9X1C7-F1
#
_entry.id   AF-A0A1A9X1C7-F1
#
_cell.length_a   1.000
_cell.length_b   1.000
_cell.length_c   1.000
_cell.angle_alpha   90.00
_cell.angle_beta   90.00
_cell.angle_gamma   90.00
#
_symmetry.space_group_name_H-M   'P 1'
#
loop_
_entity.id
_entity.type
_entity.pdbx_description
1 polymer ?
#
loop_
_entity_poly.entity_id
_entity_poly.type
_entity_poly.pdbx_seq_one_letter_code
_entity_poly.pdbx_strand_id
1 'polypeptide(L)'
;MAFTCYNVHKSKKKVENLKNINETKGKKRERDSDDNFEIPVSLMNSKSHAPETPKEYQRRQNKIRRETDPLTGRSRLIRGSEIIEGIVSKQRQAIIKKEATEADGNYFQESISCQLKK
;
A
#
# COMPACT_ATOMS: atom_id res chain seq x y z
N MET A 1 28.42 12.86 -21.92
CA MET A 1 26.99 12.82 -22.34
C MET A 1 26.67 11.37 -22.68
N ALA A 2 26.05 10.62 -21.77
CA ALA A 2 25.63 9.24 -22.03
C ALA A 2 24.37 8.98 -21.20
N PHE A 3 23.21 9.13 -21.84
CA PHE A 3 21.92 8.70 -21.29
C PHE A 3 21.79 7.20 -21.56
N THR A 4 21.87 6.37 -20.53
CA THR A 4 21.47 4.97 -20.65
C THR A 4 19.94 4.90 -20.60
N CYS A 5 19.37 4.50 -21.73
CA CYS A 5 17.96 4.24 -21.95
C CYS A 5 17.50 3.09 -21.04
N TYR A 6 16.62 3.39 -20.08
CA TYR A 6 15.97 2.38 -19.25
C TYR A 6 14.77 1.80 -20.02
N ASN A 7 14.92 0.56 -20.51
CA ASN A 7 13.87 -0.17 -21.20
C ASN A 7 12.69 -0.47 -20.25
N VAL A 8 11.60 0.28 -20.42
CA VAL A 8 10.29 0.01 -19.80
C VAL A 8 9.60 -1.08 -20.62
N HIS A 9 9.76 -2.34 -20.22
CA HIS A 9 8.96 -3.43 -20.78
C HIS A 9 7.51 -3.31 -20.32
N LYS A 10 6.70 -2.70 -21.19
CA LYS A 10 5.24 -2.56 -21.12
C LYS A 10 4.59 -3.96 -21.10
N SER A 11 3.92 -4.27 -20.00
CA SER A 11 3.14 -5.48 -19.79
C SER A 11 2.00 -5.59 -20.81
N LYS A 12 2.11 -6.55 -21.76
CA LYS A 12 1.03 -6.98 -22.65
C LYS A 12 0.97 -8.50 -22.70
N LYS A 13 0.52 -9.15 -21.61
CA LYS A 13 0.22 -10.59 -21.63
C LYS A 13 -0.79 -11.02 -20.56
N LYS A 14 -1.90 -10.28 -20.42
CA LYS A 14 -3.00 -10.67 -19.51
C LYS A 14 -4.36 -10.10 -19.90
N VAL A 15 -4.67 -10.07 -21.20
CA VAL A 15 -5.99 -9.62 -21.70
C VAL A 15 -6.63 -10.63 -22.68
N GLU A 16 -5.90 -11.65 -23.15
CA GLU A 16 -6.46 -12.61 -24.13
C GLU A 16 -7.26 -13.79 -23.53
N ASN A 17 -7.16 -14.08 -22.24
CA ASN A 17 -7.82 -15.28 -21.65
C ASN A 17 -9.15 -15.01 -20.90
N LEU A 18 -9.84 -13.89 -21.13
CA LEU A 18 -11.11 -13.58 -20.46
C LEU A 18 -12.31 -13.33 -21.40
N LYS A 19 -12.25 -13.70 -22.68
CA LYS A 19 -13.32 -13.37 -23.64
C LYS A 19 -14.14 -14.54 -24.20
N ASN A 20 -13.97 -15.77 -23.73
CA ASN A 20 -14.65 -16.94 -24.30
C ASN A 20 -15.47 -17.75 -23.27
N ILE A 21 -16.39 -17.13 -22.50
CA ILE A 21 -17.32 -17.90 -21.63
C ILE A 21 -18.79 -17.40 -21.72
N ASN A 22 -19.12 -16.42 -22.56
CA ASN A 22 -20.43 -15.77 -22.49
C ASN A 22 -21.38 -16.09 -23.65
N GLU A 23 -21.35 -17.28 -24.27
CA GLU A 23 -22.42 -17.64 -25.23
C GLU A 23 -22.71 -19.15 -25.24
N THR A 24 -23.58 -19.62 -24.35
CA THR A 24 -24.51 -20.72 -24.66
C THR A 24 -25.74 -20.69 -23.74
N LYS A 25 -26.77 -20.01 -24.24
CA LYS A 25 -28.19 -20.42 -24.28
C LYS A 25 -28.77 -21.13 -23.04
N GLY A 26 -29.65 -20.41 -22.33
CA GLY A 26 -30.60 -21.01 -21.40
C GLY A 26 -31.66 -21.89 -22.10
N LYS A 27 -31.87 -23.09 -21.55
CA LYS A 27 -33.01 -24.05 -21.63
C LYS A 27 -32.41 -25.44 -21.37
N LYS A 28 -32.89 -26.33 -20.50
CA LYS A 28 -34.16 -26.57 -19.79
C LYS A 28 -33.83 -27.21 -18.43
N ARG A 29 -34.75 -27.15 -17.47
CA ARG A 29 -34.76 -28.05 -16.31
C ARG A 29 -35.54 -29.31 -16.71
N GLU A 30 -34.86 -30.40 -16.96
CA GLU A 30 -35.44 -31.73 -16.98
C GLU A 30 -34.96 -32.43 -15.70
N ARG A 31 -35.93 -32.90 -14.90
CA ARG A 31 -35.73 -33.65 -13.67
C ARG A 31 -35.83 -35.11 -14.08
N ASP A 32 -34.76 -35.90 -13.99
CA ASP A 32 -34.84 -37.36 -14.03
C ASP A 32 -33.61 -38.04 -13.40
N SER A 33 -33.92 -39.11 -12.67
CA SER A 33 -33.09 -40.17 -12.06
C SER A 33 -32.10 -39.80 -10.94
N ASP A 34 -32.42 -40.34 -9.77
CA ASP A 34 -31.65 -40.38 -8.53
C ASP A 34 -30.30 -41.12 -8.69
N ASP A 35 -29.34 -40.76 -7.82
CA ASP A 35 -28.00 -41.34 -7.63
C ASP A 35 -26.83 -40.85 -8.50
N ASN A 36 -26.76 -39.54 -8.78
CA ASN A 36 -25.47 -38.88 -9.02
C ASN A 36 -25.31 -37.66 -8.11
N PHE A 37 -24.67 -37.88 -6.95
CA PHE A 37 -24.27 -36.84 -5.99
C PHE A 37 -23.07 -35.99 -6.49
N GLU A 38 -23.03 -35.65 -7.77
CA GLU A 38 -21.96 -34.82 -8.31
C GLU A 38 -22.18 -33.35 -7.91
N ILE A 39 -21.46 -32.94 -6.87
CA ILE A 39 -21.34 -31.55 -6.48
C ILE A 39 -20.75 -30.77 -7.67
N PRO A 40 -21.44 -29.76 -8.23
CA PRO A 40 -20.93 -28.99 -9.36
C PRO A 40 -19.52 -28.47 -9.07
N VAL A 41 -18.57 -28.71 -9.98
CA VAL A 41 -17.15 -28.31 -9.81
C VAL A 41 -17.00 -26.80 -9.57
N SER A 42 -17.95 -25.99 -10.03
CA SER A 42 -18.01 -24.55 -9.75
C SER A 42 -18.26 -24.22 -8.26
N LEU A 43 -18.87 -25.14 -7.51
CA LEU A 43 -19.14 -25.04 -6.08
C LEU A 43 -17.96 -25.52 -5.22
N MET A 44 -16.99 -26.23 -5.81
CA MET A 44 -15.71 -26.59 -5.16
C MET A 44 -14.77 -25.38 -5.09
N ASN A 45 -15.19 -24.33 -4.38
CA ASN A 45 -14.29 -23.24 -4.01
C ASN A 45 -13.60 -23.62 -2.68
N SER A 46 -12.57 -24.46 -2.76
CA SER A 46 -11.75 -24.93 -1.62
C SER A 46 -10.99 -23.81 -0.87
N LYS A 47 -11.21 -22.55 -1.25
CA LYS A 47 -10.53 -21.36 -0.72
C LYS A 47 -11.28 -20.67 0.41
N SER A 48 -12.52 -21.07 0.77
CA SER A 48 -13.31 -20.34 1.78
C SER A 48 -12.77 -20.45 3.20
N HIS A 49 -12.06 -21.53 3.53
CA HIS A 49 -11.48 -21.79 4.85
C HIS A 49 -9.97 -22.08 4.81
N ALA A 50 -9.34 -21.94 3.64
CA ALA A 50 -7.91 -22.13 3.53
C ALA A 50 -7.16 -20.92 4.13
N PRO A 51 -6.04 -21.14 4.84
CA PRO A 51 -5.17 -20.03 5.24
C PRO A 51 -4.63 -19.30 4.01
N GLU A 52 -4.36 -18.01 4.16
CA GLU A 52 -3.89 -17.18 3.04
C GLU A 52 -2.52 -17.67 2.51
N THR A 53 -2.33 -17.60 1.20
CA THR A 53 -1.03 -17.93 0.62
C THR A 53 -0.01 -16.81 0.89
N PRO A 54 1.30 -17.11 0.95
CA PRO A 54 2.33 -16.08 1.15
C PRO A 54 2.27 -14.94 0.12
N LYS A 55 1.86 -15.26 -1.11
CA LYS A 55 1.71 -14.29 -2.20
C LYS A 55 0.52 -13.35 -1.96
N GLU A 56 -0.58 -13.85 -1.41
CA GLU A 56 -1.75 -13.04 -1.05
C GLU A 56 -1.43 -12.14 0.15
N TYR A 57 -0.74 -12.68 1.16
CA TYR A 57 -0.24 -11.92 2.29
C TYR A 57 0.64 -10.74 1.84
N GLN A 58 1.62 -11.00 0.99
CA GLN A 58 2.50 -9.96 0.45
C GLN A 58 1.74 -8.89 -0.34
N ARG A 59 0.75 -9.29 -1.17
CA ARG A 59 -0.10 -8.32 -1.89
C ARG A 59 -0.90 -7.44 -0.95
N ARG A 60 -1.42 -8.03 0.14
CA ARG A 60 -2.17 -7.30 1.18
C ARG A 60 -1.25 -6.32 1.92
N GLN A 61 -0.04 -6.75 2.28
CA GLN A 61 0.94 -5.92 2.98
C GLN A 61 1.53 -4.82 2.08
N ASN A 62 1.76 -5.06 0.79
CA ASN A 62 2.36 -4.08 -0.12
C ASN A 62 1.45 -2.86 -0.43
N LYS A 63 0.23 -2.81 0.10
CA LYS A 63 -0.68 -1.67 -0.08
C LYS A 63 -0.28 -0.52 0.84
N ILE A 64 0.25 0.55 0.26
CA ILE A 64 0.66 1.77 0.97
C ILE A 64 -0.45 2.83 0.87
N ARG A 65 -0.83 3.44 2.00
CA ARG A 65 -1.83 4.52 2.09
C ARG A 65 -1.30 5.65 2.98
N ARG A 66 -1.72 6.89 2.73
CA ARG A 66 -1.54 8.02 3.67
C ARG A 66 -2.88 8.29 4.32
N GLU A 67 -2.92 8.23 5.65
CA GLU A 67 -4.11 8.47 6.45
C GLU A 67 -3.81 9.52 7.50
N THR A 68 -4.75 10.44 7.69
CA THR A 68 -4.62 11.50 8.68
C THR A 68 -5.40 11.08 9.93
N ASP A 69 -4.73 11.08 11.08
CA ASP A 69 -5.37 10.77 12.36
C ASP A 69 -6.41 11.85 12.70
N PRO A 70 -7.69 11.49 12.94
CA PRO A 70 -8.71 12.46 13.32
C PRO A 70 -8.45 13.16 14.65
N LEU A 71 -7.71 12.53 15.59
CA LEU A 71 -7.45 13.11 16.91
C LEU A 71 -6.24 14.04 16.92
N THR A 72 -5.13 13.63 16.28
CA THR A 72 -3.85 14.37 16.33
C THR A 72 -3.57 15.21 15.08
N GLY A 73 -4.34 15.03 14.00
CA GLY A 73 -4.11 15.68 12.72
C GLY A 73 -2.81 15.26 12.02
N ARG A 74 -2.05 14.30 12.58
CA ARG A 74 -0.79 13.83 11.99
C ARG A 74 -1.08 12.89 10.82
N SER A 75 -0.44 13.15 9.68
CA SER A 75 -0.46 12.21 8.55
C SER A 75 0.48 11.05 8.81
N ARG A 76 -0.07 9.83 8.87
CA ARG A 76 0.67 8.58 9.02
C ARG A 76 0.74 7.84 7.68
N LEU A 77 1.86 7.18 7.42
CA LEU A 77 1.98 6.26 6.29
C LEU A 77 1.59 4.87 6.80
N ILE A 78 0.68 4.19 6.12
CA ILE A 78 0.19 2.86 6.52
C ILE A 78 0.59 1.88 5.43
N ARG A 79 1.22 0.77 5.81
CA ARG A 79 1.55 -0.35 4.93
C ARG A 79 0.83 -1.60 5.44
N GLY A 80 -0.20 -2.03 4.71
CA GLY A 80 -1.03 -3.15 5.14
C GLY A 80 -1.65 -2.90 6.52
N SER A 81 -1.12 -3.59 7.54
CA SER A 81 -1.52 -3.44 8.95
C SER A 81 -0.54 -2.63 9.81
N GLU A 82 0.64 -2.29 9.28
CA GLU A 82 1.70 -1.62 10.02
C GLU A 82 1.67 -0.10 9.79
N ILE A 83 1.83 0.67 10.87
CA ILE A 83 2.04 2.11 10.80
C ILE A 83 3.53 2.35 10.55
N ILE A 84 3.83 3.08 9.48
CA ILE A 84 5.18 3.45 9.07
C ILE A 84 5.38 4.95 9.28
N GLU A 85 6.57 5.31 9.76
CA GLU A 85 7.02 6.69 9.77
C GLU A 85 7.43 7.13 8.37
N GLY A 86 6.86 8.24 7.90
CA GLY A 86 7.26 8.80 6.61
C GLY A 86 8.67 9.36 6.70
N ILE A 87 9.58 8.88 5.83
CA ILE A 87 10.89 9.52 5.66
C ILE A 87 10.68 10.97 5.23
N VAL A 88 11.28 11.89 5.99
CA VAL A 88 11.23 13.32 5.73
C VAL A 88 12.18 13.66 4.57
N SER A 89 11.76 14.55 3.66
CA SER A 89 12.66 15.02 2.59
C SER A 89 13.87 15.76 3.18
N LYS A 90 15.01 15.75 2.47
CA LYS A 90 16.24 16.42 2.93
C LYS A 90 16.01 17.89 3.30
N GLN A 91 15.19 18.61 2.51
CA GLN A 91 14.83 19.99 2.77
C GLN A 91 14.03 20.15 4.07
N ARG A 92 12.99 19.32 4.27
CA ARG A 92 12.18 19.38 5.49
C ARG A 92 12.98 18.95 6.72
N GLN A 93 13.91 18.02 6.58
CA GLN A 93 14.83 17.65 7.65
C GLN A 93 15.75 18.82 8.04
N ALA A 94 16.21 19.61 7.06
CA ALA A 94 17.00 20.82 7.34
C ALA A 94 16.19 21.86 8.11
N ILE A 95 14.91 22.05 7.75
CA ILE A 95 13.99 22.97 8.44
C ILE A 95 13.77 22.51 9.89
N ILE A 96 13.43 21.23 10.11
CA ILE A 96 13.22 20.67 11.45
C ILE A 96 14.47 20.86 12.32
N LYS A 97 15.67 20.61 11.77
CA LYS A 97 16.91 20.83 12.51
C LYS A 97 17.10 22.28 12.87
N LYS A 98 16.81 23.21 11.95
CA LYS A 98 16.89 24.64 12.20
C LYS A 98 15.93 25.04 13.33
N GLU A 99 14.65 24.70 13.20
CA GLU A 99 13.59 24.99 14.19
C GLU A 99 13.94 24.41 15.57
N ALA A 100 14.48 23.19 15.63
CA ALA A 100 14.88 22.56 16.88
C ALA A 100 16.03 23.30 17.58
N THR A 101 16.94 23.93 16.84
CA THR A 101 18.12 24.63 17.38
C THR A 101 17.94 26.14 17.54
N GLU A 102 16.83 26.70 17.04
CA GLU A 102 16.62 28.16 17.00
C GLU A 102 16.52 28.77 18.41
N ALA A 103 15.78 28.12 19.31
CA ALA A 103 15.63 28.58 20.69
C ALA A 103 16.97 28.57 21.45
N ASP A 104 17.75 27.49 21.32
CA ASP A 104 19.07 27.35 21.94
C ASP A 104 20.04 28.43 21.44
N GLY A 105 19.99 28.74 20.13
CA GLY A 105 20.79 29.79 19.52
C GLY A 105 20.48 31.18 20.07
N ASN A 106 19.19 31.51 20.22
CA ASN A 106 18.76 32.78 20.78
C ASN A 106 19.18 32.92 22.25
N TYR A 107 18.95 31.88 23.05
CA TYR A 107 19.38 31.87 24.46
C TYR A 107 20.89 32.06 24.61
N PHE A 108 21.68 31.38 23.77
CA PHE A 108 23.13 31.55 23.77
C PHE A 108 23.53 33.00 23.43
N GLN A 109 22.93 33.61 22.40
CA GLN A 109 23.22 34.99 22.01
C GLN A 109 22.85 35.99 23.11
N GLU A 110 21.69 35.81 23.75
CA GLU A 110 21.26 36.64 24.88
C GLU A 110 22.25 36.54 26.03
N SER A 111 22.65 35.33 26.42
CA SER A 111 23.61 35.11 27.51
C SER A 111 24.95 35.80 27.26
N ILE A 112 25.53 35.64 26.06
CA ILE A 112 26.77 36.32 25.63
C ILE A 112 26.60 37.83 25.68
N SER A 113 25.49 38.36 25.15
CA SER A 113 25.23 39.79 25.11
C SER A 113 25.08 40.41 26.51
N CYS A 114 24.47 39.68 27.46
CA CYS A 114 24.38 40.07 28.85
C CYS A 114 25.74 40.06 29.56
N GLN A 115 26.64 39.16 29.15
CA GLN A 115 27.97 39.03 29.73
C GLN A 115 28.93 40.11 29.26
N LEU A 116 28.78 40.58 28.01
CA LEU A 116 29.60 41.63 27.41
C LEU A 116 29.16 43.06 27.79
N LYS A 117 27.95 43.24 28.32
CA LYS A 117 27.42 44.55 28.78
C LYS A 117 27.75 44.87 30.24
N LYS A 118 28.56 44.03 30.90
CA LYS A 118 29.11 44.26 32.25
C LYS A 118 30.49 44.88 32.15
#